data_AF-A0A8H7WTM1-F1
#
_entry.id   AF-A0A8H7WTM1-F1
#
_cell.length_a   1.000
_cell.length_b   1.000
_cell.length_c   1.000
_cell.angle_alpha   90.00
_cell.angle_beta   90.00
_cell.angle_gamma   90.00
#
_symmetry.space_group_name_H-M   'P 1'
#
loop_
_entity.id
_entity.type
_entity.pdbx_description
1 polymer ?
#
loop_
_entity_poly.entity_id
_entity_poly.type
_entity_poly.pdbx_seq_one_letter_code
_entity_poly.pdbx_strand_id
1 'polypeptide(L)' 'MDTSPHNDGIIDRVEAQTTLDRGQCEALVSALSREFVQIQGPPGTGKSYLGVNLMRVLLSSAATPDWDQ' A
#
# COMPACT_ATOMS: atom_id res chain seq x y z
N MET A 1 15.61 0.80 -5.11
CA MET A 1 14.48 0.71 -4.17
C MET A 1 14.78 1.69 -3.06
N ASP A 2 13.81 2.53 -2.71
CA ASP A 2 13.96 3.46 -1.60
C ASP A 2 13.92 2.66 -0.29
N THR A 3 15.10 2.25 0.17
CA THR A 3 15.31 1.50 1.41
C THR A 3 15.58 2.46 2.56
N SER A 4 14.79 3.53 2.69
CA SER A 4 14.93 4.45 3.82
C SER A 4 14.53 3.71 5.12
N PRO A 5 15.43 3.60 6.10
CA PRO A 5 15.28 2.75 7.30
C PRO A 5 14.14 3.18 8.25
N HIS A 6 13.42 4.27 7.94
CA HIS A 6 12.31 4.75 8.74
C HIS A 6 11.02 3.92 8.60
N ASN A 7 10.93 3.03 7.61
CA ASN A 7 9.69 2.33 7.30
C ASN A 7 9.68 0.83 7.64
N ASP A 8 10.81 0.24 8.01
CA ASP A 8 10.91 -1.22 8.22
C ASP A 8 9.93 -1.71 9.30
N GLY A 9 9.84 -1.00 10.43
CA GLY A 9 8.90 -1.37 11.50
C GLY A 9 7.42 -1.25 11.11
N ILE A 10 7.08 -0.39 10.12
CA ILE A 10 5.72 -0.31 9.58
C ILE A 10 5.48 -1.47 8.61
N ILE A 11 6.45 -1.73 7.73
CA ILE A 11 6.38 -2.83 6.75
C ILE A 11 6.22 -4.17 7.48
N ASP A 12 7.00 -4.42 8.53
CA ASP A 12 6.93 -5.65 9.34
C ASP A 12 5.53 -5.85 9.95
N ARG A 13 4.90 -4.76 10.41
CA ARG A 13 3.54 -4.81 10.95
C ARG A 13 2.50 -5.10 9.88
N VAL A 14 2.62 -4.49 8.70
CA VAL A 14 1.73 -4.76 7.56
C VAL A 14 1.88 -6.20 7.09
N GLU A 15 3.11 -6.70 6.99
CA GLU A 15 3.42 -8.08 6.63
C GLU A 15 2.83 -9.06 7.65
N ALA A 16 2.93 -8.77 8.95
CA ALA A 16 2.35 -9.61 10.00
C ALA A 16 0.80 -9.60 10.04
N GLN A 17 0.15 -8.59 9.46
CA GLN A 17 -1.30 -8.38 9.53
C GLN A 17 -2.03 -8.65 8.21
N THR A 18 -1.29 -8.94 7.13
CA THR A 18 -1.85 -9.14 5.80
C THR A 18 -1.26 -10.40 5.15
N THR A 19 -1.82 -10.80 4.01
CA THR A 19 -1.26 -11.90 3.19
C THR A 19 -0.35 -11.39 2.08
N LEU A 20 0.08 -10.12 2.17
CA LEU A 20 0.96 -9.50 1.18
C LEU A 20 2.39 -9.97 1.41
N ASP A 21 3.13 -10.21 0.33
CA ASP A 21 4.57 -10.38 0.44
C ASP A 21 5.24 -9.04 0.79
N ARG A 22 6.51 -9.09 1.22
CA ARG A 22 7.24 -7.89 1.65
C ARG A 22 7.29 -6.79 0.57
N GLY A 23 7.48 -7.15 -0.70
CA GLY A 23 7.53 -6.18 -1.79
C GLY A 23 6.17 -5.50 -2.03
N GLN A 24 5.08 -6.25 -1.87
CA GLN A 24 3.73 -5.70 -1.87
C GLN A 24 3.45 -4.80 -0.65
N CYS A 25 3.97 -5.15 0.53
CA CYS A 25 3.89 -4.30 1.72
C CYS A 25 4.62 -2.97 1.51
N GLU A 26 5.85 -3.01 1.01
CA GLU A 26 6.65 -1.82 0.66
C GLU A 26 5.91 -0.93 -0.34
N ALA A 27 5.34 -1.53 -1.38
CA ALA A 27 4.58 -0.84 -2.41
C ALA A 27 3.28 -0.22 -1.85
N LEU A 28 2.57 -0.93 -0.96
CA LEU A 28 1.38 -0.43 -0.30
C LEU A 28 1.70 0.80 0.56
N VAL A 29 2.70 0.70 1.43
CA VAL A 29 3.08 1.81 2.31
C VAL A 29 3.57 3.00 1.49
N SER A 30 4.34 2.76 0.43
CA SER A 30 4.79 3.82 -0.47
C SER A 30 3.64 4.52 -1.20
N ALA A 31 2.65 3.75 -1.67
CA ALA A 31 1.47 4.31 -2.34
C ALA A 31 0.57 5.14 -1.42
N LEU A 32 0.51 4.79 -0.14
CA LEU A 32 -0.27 5.53 0.86
C LEU A 32 0.45 6.77 1.40
N SER A 33 1.78 6.80 1.31
CA SER A 33 2.60 7.84 1.94
C SER A 33 3.18 8.86 0.96
N ARG A 34 2.98 8.67 -0.35
CA ARG A 34 3.53 9.52 -1.41
C ARG A 34 2.46 9.89 -2.40
N GLU A 35 2.58 11.08 -2.96
CA GLU A 35 1.71 11.55 -4.04
C GLU A 35 1.87 10.73 -5.32
N PHE A 36 3.09 10.23 -5.59
CA PHE A 36 3.39 9.43 -6.76
C PHE A 36 4.30 8.24 -6.42
N VAL A 37 3.96 7.07 -6.96
CA VAL A 37 4.77 5.87 -6.87
C VAL A 37 4.63 5.04 -8.16
N GLN A 38 5.72 4.37 -8.55
CA GLN A 38 5.71 3.40 -9.64
C GLN A 38 5.78 1.98 -9.07
N ILE A 39 4.68 1.23 -9.15
CA ILE A 39 4.63 -0.17 -8.73
C ILE A 39 4.76 -1.04 -9.98
N GLN A 40 5.78 -1.90 -10.02
CA GLN A 40 6.10 -2.78 -11.15
C GLN A 40 6.29 -4.21 -10.67
N GLY A 41 5.98 -5.17 -11.53
CA GLY A 41 6.28 -6.58 -11.30
C GLY A 41 6.01 -7.42 -12.55
N PRO A 42 6.57 -8.64 -12.66
CA PRO A 42 6.27 -9.59 -13.73
C PRO A 42 4.76 -9.89 -13.90
N PRO A 43 4.29 -10.39 -15.05
CA PRO A 43 2.90 -10.84 -15.16
C PRO A 43 2.56 -11.87 -14.07
N GLY A 44 1.37 -11.78 -13.47
CA GLY A 44 0.93 -12.70 -12.40
C GLY A 44 1.38 -12.35 -10.97
N THR A 45 2.19 -11.32 -10.75
CA THR A 45 2.69 -10.94 -9.39
C THR A 45 1.74 -10.06 -8.57
N GLY A 46 0.43 -10.21 -8.77
CA GLY A 46 -0.56 -9.61 -7.86
C GLY A 46 -0.67 -8.08 -7.88
N LYS A 47 -0.19 -7.36 -8.91
CA LYS A 47 -0.36 -5.89 -9.03
C LYS A 47 -1.82 -5.43 -8.87
N SER A 48 -2.76 -6.11 -9.54
CA SER A 48 -4.19 -5.80 -9.39
C SER A 48 -4.71 -6.13 -7.99
N TYR A 49 -4.21 -7.22 -7.38
CA TYR A 49 -4.56 -7.61 -6.02
C TYR A 49 -4.09 -6.56 -5.00
N LEU A 50 -2.85 -6.08 -5.14
CA LEU A 50 -2.32 -4.96 -4.36
C LEU A 50 -3.14 -3.69 -4.57
N GLY A 51 -3.50 -3.35 -5.81
CA GLY A 51 -4.34 -2.20 -6.14
C GLY A 51 -5.72 -2.25 -5.45
N VAL A 52 -6.36 -3.41 -5.41
CA VAL A 52 -7.63 -3.59 -4.68
C VAL A 52 -7.45 -3.35 -3.18
N ASN A 53 -6.37 -3.87 -2.58
CA ASN A 53 -6.08 -3.63 -1.16
C ASN A 53 -5.79 -2.15 -0.87
N LEU A 54 -5.04 -1.46 -1.73
CA LEU A 54 -4.80 -0.02 -1.64
C LEU A 54 -6.12 0.76 -1.63
N MET A 55 -7.02 0.47 -2.57
CA MET A 55 -8.33 1.15 -2.65
C MET A 55 -9.18 0.88 -1.42
N ARG A 56 -9.17 -0.34 -0.89
CA ARG A 56 -9.89 -0.69 0.36
C ARG A 56 -9.37 0.13 1.55
N VAL A 57 -8.06 0.28 1.68
CA VAL A 57 -7.47 1.10 2.76
C VAL A 57 -7.88 2.55 2.60
N LEU A 58 -7.74 3.13 1.40
CA LEU A 58 -8.12 4.52 1.13
C LEU A 58 -9.60 4.77 1.45
N LEU A 59 -10.51 3.90 0.98
CA LEU A 59 -11.94 4.02 1.26
C LEU A 59 -12.28 3.88 2.75
N SER A 60 -11.55 3.02 3.47
CA SER A 60 -11.75 2.87 4.93
C SER A 60 -11.20 4.07 5.71
N SER A 61 -10.17 4.74 5.20
CA SER A 61 -9.54 5.91 5.83
C SER A 61 -10.27 7.22 5.54
N ALA A 62 -10.96 7.30 4.39
CA ALA A 62 -11.84 8.41 4.07
C ALA A 62 -13.09 8.30 4.97
N ALA A 63 -12.99 8.82 6.19
CA ALA A 63 -14.15 9.09 7.02
C ALA A 63 -15.14 9.88 6.17
N THR A 64 -16.36 9.31 6.00
CA THR A 64 -17.53 9.90 5.34
C THR A 64 -17.20 11.18 4.57
N PRO A 65 -16.85 11.08 3.28
CA PRO A 65 -16.48 12.26 2.53
C PRO A 65 -17.69 13.20 2.50
N ASP A 66 -17.47 14.40 3.00
CA ASP A 66 -18.46 15.46 3.08
C ASP A 66 -18.60 16.12 1.70
N TRP A 67 -19.17 15.36 0.76
CA TRP A 67 -19.41 15.81 -0.61
C TRP A 67 -20.59 16.82 -0.70
N ASP A 68 -21.19 17.17 0.43
CA ASP A 68 -22.38 18.04 0.55
C ASP A 68 -22.10 19.39 1.28
N GLN A 69 -20.83 19.76 1.50
CA GLN A 69 -20.42 21.15 1.82
C GLN A 69 -19.77 21.84 0.61
#